data_AF-E8PLM1-F1
#
_entry.id   AF-E8PLM1-F1
#
_cell.length_a   1.000
_cell.length_b   1.000
_cell.length_c   1.000
_cell.angle_alpha   90.00
_cell.angle_beta   90.00
_cell.angle_gamma   90.00
#
_symmetry.space_group_name_H-M   'P 1'
#
loop_
_entity.id
_entity.type
_entity.pdbx_description
1 polymer ?
#
loop_
_entity_poly.entity_id
_entity_poly.type
_entity_poly.pdbx_seq_one_letter_code
_entity_poly.pdbx_strand_id
1 'polypeptide(L)' 'MMKPDELAKRLGIGRTLAYRIARVYGIRIGRKLFVPDWVAEALENGLSPEEVRQEVLASFKRTK' A
#
# COMPACT_ATOMS: atom_id res chain seq x y z
N MET A 1 7.83 -6.44 -0.84
CA MET A 1 7.03 -5.51 -1.66
C MET A 1 6.37 -6.33 -2.75
N MET A 2 5.10 -6.06 -3.07
CA MET A 2 4.31 -6.86 -4.01
C MET A 2 3.70 -6.00 -5.12
N LYS A 3 3.34 -6.61 -6.24
CA LYS A 3 2.60 -5.94 -7.32
C LYS A 3 1.13 -5.74 -6.93
N PRO A 4 0.43 -4.77 -7.56
CA PRO A 4 -1.01 -4.58 -7.34
C PRO A 4 -1.83 -5.85 -7.59
N ASP A 5 -1.44 -6.67 -8.56
CA ASP A 5 -2.10 -7.95 -8.85
C ASP A 5 -1.96 -8.97 -7.71
N GLU A 6 -0.82 -8.97 -7.03
CA GLU A 6 -0.54 -9.85 -5.89
C GLU A 6 -1.32 -9.37 -4.67
N LEU A 7 -1.38 -8.05 -4.44
CA LEU A 7 -2.22 -7.45 -3.42
C LEU A 7 -3.70 -7.79 -3.63
N ALA A 8 -4.19 -7.70 -4.87
CA ALA A 8 -5.57 -8.02 -5.22
C ALA A 8 -5.94 -9.47 -4.82
N LYS A 9 -5.06 -10.42 -5.14
CA LYS A 9 -5.24 -11.83 -4.78
C LYS A 9 -5.16 -12.05 -3.28
N ARG A 10 -4.18 -11.43 -2.61
CA ARG A 10 -3.94 -11.58 -1.18
C ARG A 10 -5.13 -11.09 -0.34
N LEU A 11 -5.67 -9.91 -0.67
CA LEU A 11 -6.77 -9.30 0.08
C LEU A 11 -8.17 -9.71 -0.43
N GLY A 12 -8.25 -10.50 -1.50
CA GLY A 12 -9.53 -10.82 -2.15
C GLY A 12 -10.26 -9.59 -2.72
N ILE A 13 -9.52 -8.53 -3.10
CA ILE A 13 -10.10 -7.27 -3.61
C ILE A 13 -10.00 -7.18 -5.14
N GLY A 14 -10.86 -6.34 -5.73
CA GLY A 14 -10.81 -6.05 -7.16
C GLY A 14 -9.49 -5.39 -7.58
N ARG A 15 -9.00 -5.74 -8.78
CA ARG A 15 -7.79 -5.16 -9.40
C ARG A 15 -7.78 -3.63 -9.37
N THR A 16 -8.91 -3.00 -9.73
CA THR A 16 -9.02 -1.53 -9.74
C THR A 16 -8.71 -0.91 -8.38
N LEU A 17 -9.21 -1.53 -7.30
CA LEU A 17 -8.94 -1.06 -5.93
C LEU A 17 -7.47 -1.26 -5.58
N ALA A 18 -6.89 -2.41 -5.89
CA ALA A 18 -5.47 -2.68 -5.64
C ALA A 18 -4.54 -1.69 -6.37
N TYR A 19 -4.86 -1.33 -7.62
CA TYR A 19 -4.12 -0.31 -8.36
C TYR A 19 -4.32 1.11 -7.79
N ARG A 20 -5.51 1.45 -7.27
CA ARG A 20 -5.72 2.72 -6.55
C ARG A 20 -4.86 2.78 -5.28
N ILE A 21 -4.85 1.70 -4.48
CA ILE A 21 -4.00 1.59 -3.29
C ILE A 21 -2.54 1.76 -3.68
N ALA A 22 -2.07 1.05 -4.70
CA ALA A 22 -0.68 1.16 -5.17
C ALA A 22 -0.30 2.54 -5.69
N ARG A 23 -1.25 3.32 -6.21
CA ARG A 23 -1.00 4.72 -6.62
C ARG A 23 -0.88 5.68 -5.44
N VAL A 24 -1.57 5.41 -4.34
CA VAL A 24 -1.61 6.29 -3.16
C VAL A 24 -0.51 5.94 -2.15
N TYR A 25 -0.34 4.64 -1.86
CA TYR A 25 0.55 4.12 -0.82
C TYR A 25 1.74 3.33 -1.36
N GLY A 26 1.72 3.03 -2.66
CA GLY A 26 2.79 2.28 -3.29
C GLY A 26 4.00 3.14 -3.66
N ILE A 27 5.06 2.45 -4.04
CA ILE A 27 6.31 3.01 -4.53
C ILE A 27 6.39 2.75 -6.02
N ARG A 28 6.68 3.79 -6.80
CA ARG A 28 6.89 3.68 -8.24
C ARG A 28 8.36 3.48 -8.54
N ILE A 29 8.70 2.35 -9.15
CA ILE A 29 10.07 2.03 -9.59
C ILE A 29 10.04 1.91 -11.12
N GLY A 30 10.53 2.95 -11.79
CA GLY A 30 10.43 3.09 -13.25
C GLY A 30 8.97 3.12 -13.73
N ARG A 31 8.59 2.12 -14.54
CA ARG A 31 7.22 1.97 -15.09
C ARG A 31 6.31 1.07 -14.24
N LYS A 32 6.82 0.51 -13.14
CA LYS A 32 6.09 -0.45 -12.29
C LYS A 32 5.68 0.20 -10.97
N LEU A 33 4.50 -0.17 -10.50
CA LEU A 33 4.01 0.16 -9.16
C LEU A 33 4.21 -1.05 -8.24
N PHE A 34 4.67 -0.78 -7.03
CA PHE A 34 4.84 -1.77 -5.98
C PHE A 34 4.16 -1.30 -4.71
N VAL A 35 3.60 -2.24 -3.96
CA VAL A 35 2.97 -1.99 -2.67
C VAL A 35 3.92 -2.53 -1.60
N PRO A 36 4.35 -1.71 -0.62
CA PRO A 36 5.10 -2.19 0.53
C PRO A 36 4.33 -3.26 1.31
N ASP A 37 5.05 -4.21 1.91
CA ASP A 37 4.40 -5.33 2.61
C ASP A 37 3.61 -4.84 3.83
N TRP A 38 4.14 -3.86 4.56
CA TRP A 38 3.47 -3.25 5.71
C TRP A 38 2.12 -2.59 5.34
N VAL A 39 1.95 -2.09 4.10
CA VAL A 39 0.65 -1.57 3.61
C VAL A 39 -0.34 -2.71 3.46
N ALA A 40 0.09 -3.84 2.88
CA ALA A 40 -0.76 -5.01 2.72
C ALA A 40 -1.17 -5.58 4.08
N GLU A 41 -0.22 -5.69 5.01
CA GLU A 41 -0.46 -6.14 6.39
C GLU A 41 -1.42 -5.20 7.12
N ALA A 42 -1.26 -3.88 7.00
CA ALA A 42 -2.17 -2.94 7.63
C ALA A 42 -3.61 -3.10 7.11
N LEU A 43 -3.76 -3.28 5.80
CA LEU A 43 -5.08 -3.52 5.17
C LEU A 43 -5.68 -4.88 5.60
N GLU A 44 -4.87 -5.93 5.77
CA GLU A 44 -5.34 -7.23 6.30
C GLU A 44 -5.84 -7.12 7.74
N ASN A 45 -5.18 -6.29 8.55
CA ASN A 45 -5.56 -6.04 9.93
C ASN A 45 -6.75 -5.06 10.06
N GLY A 46 -7.36 -4.64 8.95
CA GLY A 46 -8.53 -3.77 8.93
C GLY A 46 -8.22 -2.29 9.19
N LEU A 47 -6.94 -1.88 9.17
CA LEU A 47 -6.58 -0.47 9.24
C LEU A 47 -7.11 0.24 8.00
N SER A 48 -7.74 1.39 8.24
CA SER A 48 -8.24 2.23 7.18
C SER A 48 -7.09 2.83 6.38
N PRO A 49 -7.30 3.16 5.09
CA PRO A 49 -6.28 3.82 4.27
C PRO A 49 -5.76 5.14 4.88
N GLU A 50 -6.55 5.82 5.71
CA GLU A 50 -6.14 7.06 6.38
C GLU A 50 -5.17 6.78 7.55
N GLU A 51 -5.35 5.69 8.30
CA GLU A 51 -4.41 5.27 9.37
C GLU A 51 -3.06 4.87 8.78
N VAL A 52 -3.08 4.10 7.68
CA VAL A 52 -1.90 3.77 6.87
C VAL A 52 -1.16 5.04 6.43
N ARG A 53 -1.90 6.09 6.03
CA ARG A 53 -1.32 7.38 5.64
C ARG A 53 -0.63 8.09 6.80
N GLN A 54 -1.26 8.12 7.97
CA GLN A 54 -0.70 8.79 9.14
C GLN A 54 0.61 8.12 9.60
N GLU A 55 0.67 6.79 9.54
CA GLU A 55 1.87 6.03 9.91
C GLU A 55 3.04 6.23 8.93
N VAL A 56 2.74 6.35 7.63
CA VAL A 56 3.72 6.75 6.60
C VAL A 56 4.26 8.14 6.90
N LEU A 57 3.37 9.12 7.07
CA LEU A 57 3.76 10.51 7.32
C LEU A 57 4.55 10.64 8.62
N ALA A 58 4.21 9.88 9.66
CA ALA A 58 4.94 9.80 10.91
C ALA A 58 6.34 9.20 10.73
N SER A 59 6.48 8.16 9.92
CA SER A 59 7.77 7.53 9.61
C SER A 59 8.69 8.47 8.82
N PHE A 60 8.15 9.24 7.88
CA PHE A 60 8.91 10.27 7.15
C PHE A 60 9.35 11.43 8.05
N LYS A 61 8.53 11.83 9.05
CA LYS A 61 8.89 12.90 10.00
C LYS A 61 9.99 12.53 10.98
N ARG A 62 10.15 11.25 11.32
CA ARG A 62 11.22 10.77 12.24
C ARG A 62 12.62 10.78 11.62
N THR A 63 12.74 11.00 10.31
CA THR A 63 14.04 11.00 9.60
C THR A 63 14.62 12.41 9.44
N LYS A 64 14.28 13.35 10.34
CA LYS A 64 14.78 14.72 10.31
C LYS A 64 15.35 15.14 11.66
#